data_AF-A0A1I4WNF3-F1
#
_entry.id   AF-A0A1I4WNF3-F1
#
_cell.length_a   1.000
_cell.length_b   1.000
_cell.length_c   1.000
_cell.angle_alpha   90.00
_cell.angle_beta   90.00
_cell.angle_gamma   90.00
#
_symmetry.space_group_name_H-M   'P 1'
#
loop_
_entity.id
_entity.type
_entity.pdbx_description
1 polymer ?
#
loop_
_entity_poly.entity_id
_entity_poly.type
_entity_poly.pdbx_seq_one_letter_code
_entity_poly.pdbx_strand_id
1 'polypeptide(L)'
;MKKIVEYRKLLNVDKTVDLKELKTIYRNAMKDAHPDKFQGDEEGLKAAEENSKKIIEAYHFLVSINPETIKQNLPEYTETIATSTITDYKFVEGRLIINFSNGSVYEYISVPKATYVKMVNADSPGRFAKRHILNAFTWRKTINQD
;
A
#
# COMPACT_ATOMS: atom_id res chain seq x y z
N MET A 1 3.40 -2.86 -10.21
CA MET A 1 4.03 -4.16 -9.93
C MET A 1 5.45 -4.00 -9.43
N LYS A 2 6.25 -3.09 -10.03
CA LYS A 2 7.63 -2.77 -9.61
C LYS A 2 7.77 -2.49 -8.11
N LYS A 3 6.96 -1.59 -7.53
CA LYS A 3 7.04 -1.23 -6.10
C LYS A 3 6.80 -2.42 -5.13
N ILE A 4 5.84 -3.31 -5.43
CA ILE A 4 5.63 -4.54 -4.62
C ILE A 4 6.87 -5.44 -4.68
N VAL A 5 7.42 -5.63 -5.88
CA VAL A 5 8.59 -6.48 -6.10
C VAL A 5 9.82 -5.90 -5.40
N GLU A 6 10.02 -4.58 -5.47
CA GLU A 6 11.10 -3.87 -4.78
C GLU A 6 11.01 -4.03 -3.26
N TYR A 7 9.83 -3.89 -2.66
CA TYR A 7 9.65 -4.10 -1.21
C TYR A 7 9.82 -5.55 -0.78
N ARG A 8 9.34 -6.50 -1.58
CA ARG A 8 9.59 -7.92 -1.34
C ARG A 8 11.07 -8.24 -1.38
N LYS A 9 11.79 -7.71 -2.36
CA LYS A 9 13.25 -7.85 -2.47
C LYS A 9 13.97 -7.19 -1.29
N LEU A 10 13.54 -5.99 -0.88
CA LEU A 10 14.14 -5.26 0.24
C LEU A 10 14.01 -6.02 1.56
N LEU A 11 12.86 -6.64 1.82
CA LEU A 11 12.63 -7.44 3.03
C LEU A 11 13.04 -8.92 2.88
N ASN A 12 13.52 -9.31 1.70
CA ASN A 12 13.85 -10.70 1.35
C ASN A 12 12.68 -11.68 1.59
N VAL A 13 11.49 -11.33 1.12
CA VAL A 13 10.27 -12.14 1.26
C VAL A 13 9.64 -12.43 -0.08
N ASP A 14 8.87 -13.51 -0.15
CA ASP A 14 8.12 -13.87 -1.35
C ASP A 14 6.70 -13.28 -1.37
N LYS A 15 5.87 -13.77 -2.30
CA LYS A 15 4.48 -13.31 -2.45
C LYS A 15 3.50 -13.93 -1.47
N THR A 16 3.90 -15.00 -0.80
CA THR A 16 3.13 -15.84 0.13
C THR A 16 3.47 -15.59 1.58
N VAL A 17 4.47 -14.74 1.87
CA VAL A 17 4.83 -14.29 3.22
C VAL A 17 3.60 -13.94 4.07
N ASP A 18 3.57 -14.47 5.28
CA ASP A 18 2.49 -14.22 6.23
C ASP A 18 2.75 -12.95 7.06
N LEU A 19 1.72 -12.51 7.80
CA LEU A 19 1.83 -11.31 8.64
C LEU A 19 2.81 -11.49 9.81
N LYS A 20 2.97 -12.72 10.32
CA LYS A 20 3.85 -13.02 11.45
C LYS A 20 5.32 -12.91 11.05
N GLU A 21 5.67 -13.40 9.88
CA GLU A 21 7.00 -13.34 9.29
C GLU A 21 7.37 -11.88 8.96
N LEU A 22 6.48 -11.14 8.29
CA LEU A 22 6.69 -9.69 8.05
C LEU A 22 6.96 -8.94 9.35
N LYS A 23 6.20 -9.22 10.41
CA LYS A 23 6.36 -8.60 11.73
C LYS A 23 7.70 -8.97 12.38
N THR A 24 8.15 -10.20 12.17
CA THR A 24 9.43 -10.69 12.70
C THR A 24 10.60 -10.00 12.00
N ILE A 25 10.56 -9.91 10.67
CA ILE A 25 11.56 -9.21 9.86
C ILE A 25 11.66 -7.74 10.28
N TYR A 26 10.52 -7.06 10.41
CA TYR A 26 10.47 -5.67 10.86
C TYR A 26 11.16 -5.47 12.23
N ARG A 27 10.81 -6.31 13.22
CA ARG A 27 11.39 -6.21 14.57
C ARG A 27 12.90 -6.44 14.58
N ASN A 28 13.36 -7.44 13.84
CA ASN A 28 14.80 -7.74 13.74
C ASN A 28 15.54 -6.58 13.08
N ALA A 29 14.99 -6.03 12.00
CA ALA A 29 15.60 -4.90 11.31
C ALA A 29 15.70 -3.64 12.18
N MET A 30 14.68 -3.34 12.99
CA MET A 30 14.73 -2.21 13.93
C MET A 30 15.75 -2.45 15.06
N LYS A 31 15.90 -3.70 15.53
CA LYS A 31 16.93 -4.07 16.51
C LYS A 31 18.34 -3.92 15.94
N ASP A 32 18.52 -4.18 14.65
CA ASP A 32 19.79 -4.06 13.96
C ASP A 32 20.19 -2.63 13.64
N ALA A 33 19.21 -1.73 13.53
CA ALA A 33 19.42 -0.31 13.35
C ALA A 33 19.42 0.51 14.66
N HIS A 34 19.51 -0.14 15.83
CA HIS A 34 19.47 0.57 17.11
C HIS A 34 20.71 1.48 17.28
N PRO A 35 20.56 2.76 17.71
CA PRO A 35 21.67 3.71 17.82
C PRO A 35 22.86 3.22 18.66
N ASP A 36 22.61 2.47 19.74
CA ASP A 36 23.67 1.88 20.59
C ASP A 36 24.68 1.02 19.81
N LYS A 37 24.31 0.48 18.63
CA LYS A 37 25.21 -0.31 17.78
C LYS A 37 26.19 0.54 16.96
N PHE A 38 26.05 1.87 16.96
CA PHE A 38 26.81 2.81 16.12
C PHE A 38 27.57 3.86 16.95
N GLN A 39 27.92 3.55 18.19
CA GLN A 39 28.64 4.48 19.05
C GLN A 39 30.00 4.86 18.43
N GLY A 40 30.19 6.15 18.15
CA GLY A 40 31.40 6.66 17.49
C GLY A 40 31.43 6.49 15.96
N ASP A 41 30.33 6.03 15.35
CA ASP A 41 30.17 5.87 13.90
C ASP A 41 28.93 6.64 13.41
N GLU A 42 29.10 7.95 13.20
CA GLU A 42 28.03 8.84 12.75
C GLU A 42 27.54 8.52 11.32
N GLU A 43 28.45 8.10 10.44
CA GLU A 43 28.10 7.71 9.07
C GLU A 43 27.26 6.42 9.06
N GLY A 44 27.66 5.42 9.86
CA GLY A 44 26.91 4.19 10.05
C GLY A 44 25.53 4.42 10.65
N LEU A 45 25.43 5.29 11.66
CA LEU A 45 24.13 5.65 12.26
C LEU A 45 23.19 6.27 11.22
N LYS A 46 23.68 7.25 10.44
CA LYS A 46 22.88 7.90 9.39
C LYS A 46 22.43 6.91 8.33
N ALA A 47 23.31 6.01 7.89
CA ALA A 47 22.96 4.95 6.93
C ALA A 47 21.90 3.99 7.50
N ALA A 48 21.99 3.64 8.78
CA ALA A 48 21.03 2.79 9.47
C ALA A 48 19.64 3.45 9.58
N GLU A 49 19.58 4.76 9.87
CA GLU A 49 18.34 5.53 9.90
C GLU A 49 17.65 5.60 8.52
N GLU A 50 18.43 5.88 7.46
CA GLU A 50 17.91 5.93 6.09
C GLU A 50 17.38 4.56 5.65
N ASN A 51 18.08 3.47 5.99
CA ASN A 51 17.63 2.12 5.71
C ASN A 51 16.38 1.76 6.51
N SER A 52 16.31 2.15 7.78
CA SER A 52 15.16 1.91 8.65
C SER A 52 13.88 2.53 8.10
N LYS A 53 13.96 3.77 7.59
CA LYS A 53 12.82 4.43 6.93
C LYS A 53 12.28 3.61 5.76
N LYS A 54 13.17 3.06 4.93
CA LYS A 54 12.79 2.21 3.77
C LYS A 54 12.14 0.90 4.22
N ILE A 55 12.69 0.27 5.26
CA ILE A 55 12.13 -0.97 5.84
C ILE A 55 10.76 -0.73 6.47
N ILE A 56 10.59 0.37 7.21
CA ILE A 56 9.30 0.77 7.80
C ILE A 56 8.25 0.95 6.70
N GLU A 57 8.57 1.70 5.64
CA GLU A 57 7.65 1.92 4.51
C GLU A 57 7.28 0.59 3.83
N ALA A 58 8.28 -0.25 3.52
CA ALA A 58 8.09 -1.55 2.89
C ALA A 58 7.24 -2.49 3.74
N TYR A 59 7.51 -2.56 5.05
CA TYR A 59 6.75 -3.38 5.99
C TYR A 59 5.28 -2.97 6.02
N HIS A 60 4.98 -1.69 6.29
CA HIS A 60 3.60 -1.22 6.36
C HIS A 60 2.87 -1.38 5.02
N PHE A 61 3.57 -1.16 3.91
CA PHE A 61 3.01 -1.41 2.59
C PHE A 61 2.65 -2.88 2.38
N LEU A 62 3.57 -3.81 2.61
CA LEU A 62 3.33 -5.24 2.40
C LEU A 62 2.28 -5.81 3.35
N VAL A 63 2.24 -5.36 4.61
CA VAL A 63 1.15 -5.67 5.55
C VAL A 63 -0.19 -5.20 4.98
N SER A 64 -0.28 -3.95 4.53
CA SER A 64 -1.55 -3.36 4.06
C SER A 64 -2.16 -4.04 2.83
N ILE A 65 -1.37 -4.80 2.07
CA ILE A 65 -1.79 -5.53 0.86
C ILE A 65 -1.78 -7.05 1.05
N ASN A 66 -1.43 -7.53 2.25
CA ASN A 66 -1.35 -8.95 2.53
C ASN A 66 -2.75 -9.59 2.42
N PRO A 67 -2.89 -10.80 1.85
CA PRO A 67 -4.18 -11.48 1.73
C PRO A 67 -4.98 -11.56 3.04
N GLU A 68 -4.30 -11.74 4.19
CA GLU A 68 -4.95 -11.76 5.50
C GLU A 68 -5.57 -10.41 5.85
N THR A 69 -4.82 -9.32 5.64
CA THR A 69 -5.31 -7.95 5.86
C THR A 69 -6.44 -7.59 4.89
N ILE A 70 -6.33 -7.98 3.63
CA ILE A 70 -7.40 -7.78 2.64
C ILE A 70 -8.66 -8.52 3.05
N LYS A 71 -8.54 -9.78 3.49
CA LYS A 71 -9.68 -10.57 3.97
C LYS A 71 -10.37 -9.93 5.17
N GLN A 72 -9.61 -9.39 6.11
CA GLN A 72 -10.14 -8.67 7.27
C GLN A 72 -10.89 -7.40 6.87
N ASN A 73 -10.39 -6.66 5.89
CA ASN A 73 -10.99 -5.40 5.42
C ASN A 73 -12.08 -5.59 4.36
N LEU A 74 -12.24 -6.80 3.80
CA LEU A 74 -13.13 -7.07 2.68
C LEU A 74 -14.61 -6.69 2.94
N PRO A 75 -15.19 -6.92 4.13
CA PRO A 75 -16.57 -6.52 4.40
C PRO A 75 -16.77 -5.01 4.27
N GLU A 76 -15.94 -4.21 4.94
CA GLU A 76 -16.01 -2.75 4.89
C GLU A 76 -15.72 -2.21 3.48
N TYR A 77 -14.76 -2.81 2.79
CA TYR A 77 -14.44 -2.45 1.41
C TYR A 77 -15.64 -2.67 0.49
N THR A 78 -16.29 -3.83 0.60
CA THR A 78 -17.46 -4.20 -0.21
C THR A 78 -18.62 -3.24 0.03
N GLU A 79 -18.88 -2.88 1.28
CA GLU A 79 -19.87 -1.87 1.63
C GLU A 79 -19.53 -0.52 1.00
N THR A 80 -18.30 -0.04 1.18
CA THR A 80 -17.85 1.27 0.67
C THR A 80 -18.05 1.37 -0.85
N ILE A 81 -17.59 0.38 -1.63
CA ILE A 81 -17.68 0.44 -3.09
C ILE A 81 -19.11 0.28 -3.61
N ALA A 82 -19.99 -0.34 -2.83
CA ALA A 82 -21.40 -0.50 -3.15
C ALA A 82 -22.19 0.80 -2.89
N THR A 83 -22.03 1.39 -1.71
CA THR A 83 -22.90 2.46 -1.20
C THR A 83 -22.33 3.87 -1.42
N SER A 84 -21.01 4.01 -1.46
CA SER A 84 -20.37 5.33 -1.54
C SER A 84 -20.08 5.75 -2.98
N THR A 85 -20.12 7.07 -3.21
CA THR A 85 -19.71 7.68 -4.48
C THR A 85 -18.24 8.06 -4.42
N ILE A 86 -17.60 8.17 -5.59
CA ILE A 86 -16.23 8.66 -5.70
C ILE A 86 -16.29 10.18 -5.70
N THR A 87 -15.60 10.81 -4.75
CA THR A 87 -15.57 12.27 -4.59
C THR A 87 -14.34 12.90 -5.22
N ASP A 88 -13.21 12.20 -5.18
CA ASP A 88 -11.95 12.65 -5.77
C ASP A 88 -11.05 11.46 -6.10
N TYR A 89 -10.08 11.66 -6.99
CA TYR A 89 -9.08 10.65 -7.31
C TYR A 89 -7.78 11.26 -7.85
N LYS A 90 -6.66 10.62 -7.53
CA LYS A 90 -5.33 10.98 -8.05
C LYS A 90 -4.53 9.77 -8.49
N PHE A 91 -3.73 9.94 -9.53
CA PHE A 91 -2.84 8.89 -10.02
C PHE A 91 -1.38 9.26 -9.77
N VAL A 92 -0.70 8.48 -8.93
CA VAL A 92 0.68 8.73 -8.51
C VAL A 92 1.49 7.45 -8.68
N GLU A 93 2.51 7.48 -9.54
CA GLU A 93 3.49 6.39 -9.70
C GLU A 93 2.86 4.98 -9.89
N GLY A 94 1.81 4.88 -10.71
CA GLY A 94 1.15 3.58 -10.96
C GLY A 94 0.19 3.14 -9.86
N ARG A 95 -0.19 4.06 -8.96
CA ARG A 95 -1.20 3.88 -7.92
C ARG A 95 -2.34 4.85 -8.18
N LEU A 96 -3.57 4.33 -8.21
CA LEU A 96 -4.77 5.16 -8.27
C LEU A 96 -5.31 5.28 -6.84
N ILE A 97 -5.39 6.49 -6.33
CA ILE A 97 -5.91 6.79 -5.00
C ILE A 97 -7.30 7.38 -5.20
N ILE A 98 -8.30 6.81 -4.53
CA ILE A 98 -9.71 7.18 -4.67
C ILE A 98 -10.25 7.56 -3.30
N ASN A 99 -10.85 8.73 -3.22
CA ASN A 99 -11.59 9.22 -2.06
C ASN A 99 -13.08 8.90 -2.26
N PHE A 100 -13.72 8.37 -1.22
CA PHE A 100 -15.13 8.03 -1.22
C PHE A 100 -15.93 9.01 -0.36
N SER A 101 -17.23 9.11 -0.63
CA SER A 101 -18.15 10.01 0.08
C SER A 101 -18.33 9.71 1.57
N ASN A 102 -17.97 8.51 2.03
CA ASN A 102 -17.96 8.12 3.45
C ASN A 102 -16.62 8.43 4.15
N GLY A 103 -15.76 9.24 3.55
CA GLY A 103 -14.45 9.61 4.11
C GLY A 103 -13.34 8.57 3.88
N SER A 104 -13.68 7.34 3.46
CA SER A 104 -12.66 6.33 3.19
C SER A 104 -11.75 6.72 2.02
N VAL A 105 -10.47 6.38 2.14
CA VAL A 105 -9.51 6.48 1.03
C VAL A 105 -8.88 5.13 0.76
N TYR A 106 -8.96 4.70 -0.50
CA TYR A 106 -8.36 3.46 -0.98
C TYR A 106 -7.33 3.73 -2.07
N GLU A 107 -6.22 3.00 -2.01
CA GLU A 107 -5.18 3.01 -3.02
C GLU A 107 -5.20 1.69 -3.80
N TYR A 108 -5.31 1.78 -5.12
CA TYR A 108 -5.28 0.67 -6.07
C TYR A 108 -3.91 0.58 -6.73
N ILE A 109 -3.27 -0.57 -6.61
CA ILE A 109 -1.86 -0.75 -6.91
C ILE A 109 -1.68 -1.39 -8.27
N SER A 110 -0.68 -0.92 -9.01
CA SER A 110 -0.34 -1.44 -10.34
C SER A 110 -1.42 -1.18 -11.39
N VAL A 111 -2.26 -0.16 -11.20
CA VAL A 111 -3.21 0.26 -12.22
C VAL A 111 -2.42 0.78 -13.43
N PRO A 112 -2.58 0.20 -14.64
CA PRO A 112 -1.89 0.69 -15.81
C PRO A 112 -2.28 2.15 -16.11
N LYS A 113 -1.30 2.98 -16.51
CA LYS A 113 -1.56 4.38 -16.87
C LYS A 113 -2.64 4.49 -17.96
N ALA A 114 -2.65 3.58 -18.92
CA ALA A 114 -3.68 3.52 -19.96
C ALA A 114 -5.09 3.28 -19.39
N THR A 115 -5.24 2.45 -18.36
CA THR A 115 -6.52 2.22 -17.67
C THR A 115 -6.98 3.49 -16.95
N TYR A 116 -6.07 4.20 -16.27
CA TYR A 116 -6.38 5.49 -15.66
C TYR A 116 -6.80 6.54 -16.70
N VAL A 117 -6.08 6.66 -17.82
CA VAL A 117 -6.43 7.58 -18.91
C VAL A 117 -7.81 7.27 -19.51
N LYS A 118 -8.17 5.99 -19.64
CA LYS A 118 -9.53 5.60 -20.06
C LYS A 118 -10.59 5.98 -19.03
N MET A 119 -10.30 5.85 -17.74
CA MET A 119 -11.20 6.22 -16.66
C MET A 119 -11.54 7.71 -16.68
N VAL A 120 -10.52 8.59 -16.78
CA VAL A 120 -10.74 10.05 -16.72
C VAL A 120 -11.48 10.59 -17.94
N ASN A 121 -11.39 9.91 -19.09
CA ASN A 121 -12.07 10.29 -20.32
C ASN A 121 -13.42 9.56 -20.53
N ALA A 122 -13.83 8.71 -19.60
CA ALA A 122 -15.12 8.03 -19.69
C ALA A 122 -16.27 8.98 -19.30
N ASP A 123 -17.47 8.74 -19.84
CA ASP A 123 -18.68 9.51 -19.50
C ASP A 123 -18.93 9.63 -17.99
N SER A 124 -18.52 8.59 -17.24
CA SER A 124 -18.52 8.60 -15.78
C SER A 124 -17.28 7.88 -15.26
N PRO A 125 -16.27 8.62 -14.76
CA PRO A 125 -15.08 8.02 -14.14
C PRO A 125 -15.43 7.06 -13.00
N GLY A 126 -16.45 7.40 -12.20
CA GLY A 126 -16.91 6.55 -11.11
C GLY A 126 -17.50 5.22 -11.59
N ARG A 127 -18.36 5.23 -12.62
CA ARG A 127 -18.91 3.99 -13.21
C ARG A 127 -17.81 3.16 -13.86
N PHE A 128 -16.85 3.80 -14.54
CA PHE A 128 -15.69 3.12 -15.12
C PHE A 128 -14.87 2.40 -14.05
N ALA A 129 -14.53 3.10 -12.96
CA ALA A 129 -13.77 2.54 -11.86
C ALA A 129 -14.47 1.31 -11.26
N LYS A 130 -15.78 1.41 -10.95
CA LYS A 130 -16.58 0.28 -10.42
C LYS A 130 -16.53 -0.96 -11.30
N ARG A 131 -16.53 -0.81 -12.63
CA ARG A 131 -16.54 -1.93 -13.58
C ARG A 131 -15.16 -2.52 -13.86
N HIS A 132 -14.12 -1.69 -13.87
CA HIS A 132 -12.83 -2.06 -14.46
C HIS A 132 -11.66 -2.00 -13.49
N ILE A 133 -11.84 -1.42 -12.30
CA ILE A 133 -10.74 -1.14 -11.38
C ILE A 133 -10.98 -1.74 -10.00
N LEU A 134 -12.10 -1.41 -9.34
CA LEU A 134 -12.26 -1.65 -7.90
C LEU A 134 -12.06 -3.14 -7.53
N ASN A 135 -12.61 -4.05 -8.32
CA ASN A 135 -12.48 -5.50 -8.10
C ASN A 135 -11.35 -6.17 -8.92
N ALA A 136 -10.59 -5.42 -9.72
CA ALA A 136 -9.61 -5.95 -10.66
C ALA A 136 -8.16 -5.79 -10.20
N PHE A 137 -7.90 -4.88 -9.26
CA PHE A 137 -6.55 -4.57 -8.77
C PHE A 137 -6.44 -4.78 -7.27
N THR A 138 -5.23 -5.14 -6.82
CA THR A 138 -4.88 -5.11 -5.39
C THR A 138 -5.11 -3.71 -4.86
N TRP A 139 -5.89 -3.61 -3.79
CA TRP A 139 -6.18 -2.36 -3.11
C TRP A 139 -5.64 -2.39 -1.69
N ARG A 140 -5.51 -1.22 -1.06
CA ARG A 140 -5.31 -1.08 0.38
C ARG A 140 -6.06 0.13 0.88
N LYS A 141 -6.47 0.08 2.14
CA LYS A 141 -7.06 1.23 2.84
C LYS A 141 -5.94 2.13 3.36
N THR A 142 -6.04 3.44 3.14
CA THR A 142 -5.03 4.41 3.60
C THR A 142 -5.57 5.37 4.65
N ILE A 143 -6.88 5.65 4.67
CA ILE A 143 -7.55 6.50 5.66
C ILE A 143 -8.87 5.81 6.05
N ASN A 144 -9.21 5.84 7.34
CA ASN A 144 -10.47 5.29 7.86
C ASN A 144 -11.66 6.22 7.57
N GLN A 145 -12.87 5.68 7.65
CA GLN A 145 -14.08 6.51 7.74
C GLN A 145 -13.98 7.34 9.03
N ASP A 146 -14.33 8.61 8.95
CA ASP A 146 -14.48 9.47 10.13
C ASP A 146 -15.69 9.04 10.97
#